data_AF-A0A3C0NUM3-F1
#
_entry.id   AF-A0A3C0NUM3-F1
#
_cell.length_a   1.000
_cell.length_b   1.000
_cell.length_c   1.000
_cell.angle_alpha   90.00
_cell.angle_beta   90.00
_cell.angle_gamma   90.00
#
_symmetry.space_group_name_H-M   'P 1'
#
loop_
_entity.id
_entity.type
_entity.pdbx_description
1 polymer ?
#
loop_
_entity_poly.entity_id
_entity_poly.type
_entity_poly.pdbx_seq_one_letter_code
_entity_poly.pdbx_strand_id
1 'polypeptide(L)' 'MNAERLLRSKGVAEIEKIRVDLQPDLRLEMMEKTGQRTVPQIYINERHIGGFDDLRALDLAGELDSLLAA' A
#
# COMPACT_ATOMS: atom_id res chain seq x y z
N MET A 1 -9.18 -10.28 4.49
CA MET A 1 -8.66 -8.98 4.99
C MET A 1 -8.14 -8.20 3.81
N ASN A 2 -8.25 -6.87 3.82
CA ASN A 2 -7.67 -5.99 2.80
C ASN A 2 -6.66 -5.04 3.47
N ALA A 3 -5.76 -4.44 2.68
CA ALA A 3 -4.75 -3.50 3.16
C ALA A 3 -5.35 -2.35 3.97
N GLU A 4 -6.46 -1.78 3.48
CA GLU A 4 -7.15 -0.68 4.16
C GLU A 4 -7.58 -1.05 5.58
N ARG A 5 -8.20 -2.22 5.79
CA ARG A 5 -8.65 -2.63 7.12
C ARG A 5 -7.47 -2.79 8.08
N LEU A 6 -6.35 -3.32 7.60
CA LEU A 6 -5.13 -3.45 8.40
C LEU A 6 -4.62 -2.07 8.81
N LEU A 7 -4.46 -1.14 7.87
CA LEU A 7 -4.02 0.24 8.14
C LEU A 7 -4.98 0.96 9.11
N ARG A 8 -6.29 0.83 8.93
CA ARG A 8 -7.29 1.40 9.85
C ARG A 8 -7.18 0.80 11.26
N SER A 9 -6.90 -0.50 11.37
CA SER A 9 -6.70 -1.13 12.68
C SER A 9 -5.44 -0.65 13.40
N LYS A 10 -4.46 -0.10 12.64
CA LYS A 10 -3.27 0.57 13.16
C LYS A 10 -3.48 2.05 13.47
N GLY A 11 -4.71 2.56 13.34
CA GLY A 11 -5.05 3.95 13.65
C GLY A 11 -4.82 4.93 12.50
N VAL A 12 -4.52 4.44 11.29
CA VAL A 12 -4.40 5.31 10.11
C VAL A 12 -5.78 5.85 9.73
N ALA A 13 -5.98 7.15 9.93
CA ALA A 13 -7.25 7.83 9.65
C ALA A 13 -7.39 8.17 8.16
N GLU A 14 -6.31 8.67 7.55
CA GLU A 14 -6.27 9.14 6.18
C GLU A 14 -5.58 8.12 5.28
N ILE A 15 -6.30 7.63 4.28
CA ILE A 15 -5.79 6.69 3.28
C ILE A 15 -6.23 7.21 1.93
N GLU A 16 -5.28 7.71 1.15
CA GLU A 16 -5.53 8.08 -0.24
C GLU A 16 -5.69 6.83 -1.10
N LYS A 17 -6.73 6.80 -1.94
CA LYS A 17 -7.03 5.67 -2.81
C LYS A 17 -6.97 6.10 -4.26
N ILE A 18 -5.93 5.65 -4.95
CA ILE A 18 -5.79 5.84 -6.39
C ILE A 18 -6.42 4.64 -7.11
N ARG A 19 -7.51 4.89 -7.84
CA ARG A 19 -8.29 3.86 -8.57
C ARG A 19 -7.72 3.63 -9.97
N VAL A 20 -6.60 2.90 -10.04
CA VAL A 20 -5.93 2.54 -11.29
C VAL A 20 -6.78 1.63 -12.20
N ASP A 21 -7.80 0.98 -11.66
CA ASP A 21 -8.71 0.10 -12.41
C ASP A 21 -9.64 0.87 -13.35
N LEU A 22 -9.90 2.16 -13.07
CA LEU A 22 -10.75 3.02 -13.89
C LEU A 22 -9.94 3.88 -14.87
N GLN A 23 -8.61 3.87 -14.76
CA GLN A 23 -7.72 4.74 -15.52
C GLN A 23 -6.52 3.93 -16.05
N PRO A 24 -6.57 3.49 -17.32
CA PRO A 24 -5.51 2.68 -17.93
C PRO A 24 -4.12 3.32 -17.86
N ASP A 25 -4.04 4.64 -17.99
CA ASP A 25 -2.77 5.38 -17.94
C ASP A 25 -2.13 5.29 -16.55
N LEU A 26 -2.92 5.45 -15.48
CA LEU A 26 -2.42 5.27 -14.11
C LEU A 26 -1.98 3.84 -13.83
N ARG A 27 -2.64 2.84 -14.46
CA ARG A 27 -2.22 1.44 -14.35
C ARG A 27 -0.85 1.23 -15.01
N LEU A 28 -0.61 1.84 -16.16
CA LEU A 28 0.70 1.79 -16.82
C LEU A 28 1.77 2.47 -15.97
N GLU A 29 1.50 3.68 -15.48
CA GLU A 29 2.42 4.40 -14.59
C GLU A 29 2.74 3.61 -13.30
N MET A 30 1.72 3.00 -12.67
CA MET A 30 1.90 2.11 -11.52
C MET A 30 2.80 0.93 -11.87
N MET A 31 2.59 0.29 -13.03
CA MET A 31 3.41 -0.82 -13.49
C MET A 31 4.85 -0.41 -13.77
N GLU A 32 5.08 0.77 -14.34
CA GLU A 32 6.42 1.30 -14.60
C GLU A 32 7.16 1.65 -13.30
N LYS A 33 6.45 2.26 -12.33
CA LYS A 33 7.04 2.65 -11.04
C LYS A 33 7.35 1.47 -10.13
N THR A 34 6.48 0.46 -10.10
CA THR A 34 6.56 -0.65 -9.14
C THR A 34 7.11 -1.94 -9.73
N GLY A 35 7.09 -2.08 -11.06
CA GLY A 35 7.30 -3.37 -11.75
C GLY A 35 6.18 -4.39 -11.50
N GLN A 36 5.14 -4.05 -10.73
CA GLN A 36 4.07 -4.96 -10.34
C GLN A 36 2.79 -4.66 -11.11
N ARG A 37 2.03 -5.72 -11.43
CA ARG A 37 0.80 -5.64 -12.26
C ARG A 37 -0.48 -5.77 -11.44
N THR A 38 -0.36 -6.24 -10.20
CA THR A 38 -1.47 -6.58 -9.32
C THR A 38 -1.75 -5.45 -8.35
N VAL A 39 -3.02 -5.30 -7.96
CA VAL A 39 -3.43 -4.42 -6.87
C VAL A 39 -3.79 -5.25 -5.63
N PRO A 40 -3.70 -4.70 -4.41
CA PRO A 40 -3.28 -3.33 -4.08
C PRO A 40 -1.77 -3.12 -4.25
N GLN A 41 -1.37 -1.89 -4.59
CA GLN A 41 0.00 -1.40 -4.46
C GLN A 41 0.00 -0.35 -3.35
N ILE A 42 0.84 -0.57 -2.33
CA ILE A 42 0.80 0.20 -1.08
C ILE A 42 2.06 1.03 -1.00
N TYR A 43 1.86 2.31 -0.71
CA TYR A 43 2.90 3.26 -0.37
C TYR A 43 2.65 3.79 1.03
N ILE A 44 3.71 3.94 1.82
CA ILE A 44 3.69 4.64 3.10
C ILE A 44 4.69 5.78 2.96
N ASN A 45 4.21 7.03 3.08
CA ASN A 45 4.97 8.21 2.69
C ASN A 45 5.49 8.04 1.23
N GLU A 46 6.79 8.18 1.00
CA GLU A 46 7.42 8.01 -0.32
C GLU A 46 7.89 6.56 -0.58
N ARG A 47 7.74 5.66 0.41
CA ARG A 47 8.27 4.30 0.33
C ARG A 47 7.23 3.35 -0.28
N HIS A 48 7.63 2.69 -1.37
CA HIS A 48 6.88 1.56 -1.91
C HIS A 48 7.01 0.35 -0.99
N ILE A 49 5.87 -0.15 -0.51
CA ILE A 49 5.80 -1.33 0.36
C ILE A 49 5.57 -2.59 -0.47
N GLY A 50 4.76 -2.49 -1.53
CA GLY A 50 4.37 -3.63 -2.36
C GLY A 50 2.90 -3.97 -2.19
N GLY A 51 2.59 -5.26 -2.20
CA GLY A 51 1.24 -5.79 -2.09
C GLY A 51 0.73 -5.89 -0.66
N PHE A 52 -0.46 -6.48 -0.51
CA PHE A 52 -1.01 -6.75 0.82
C PHE A 52 -0.14 -7.70 1.64
N ASP A 53 0.49 -8.69 1.00
CA ASP A 53 1.34 -9.66 1.68
C ASP A 53 2.59 -8.99 2.26
N ASP A 54 3.19 -8.04 1.53
CA ASP A 54 4.34 -7.25 2.00
C ASP A 54 3.94 -6.38 3.19
N LEU A 55 2.80 -5.68 3.10
CA LEU A 55 2.27 -4.90 4.23
C LEU A 55 2.04 -5.77 5.47
N ARG A 56 1.46 -6.96 5.29
CA ARG A 56 1.19 -7.89 6.38
C ARG A 56 2.48 -8.47 6.95
N ALA A 57 3.49 -8.72 6.13
CA ALA A 57 4.79 -9.18 6.60
C ALA A 57 5.44 -8.13 7.52
N LEU A 58 5.39 -6.84 7.16
CA LEU A 58 5.86 -5.75 8.01
C LEU A 58 5.08 -5.64 9.33
N ASP A 59 3.77 -5.86 9.29
CA ASP A 59 2.95 -5.90 10.50
C ASP A 59 3.36 -7.04 11.44
N LEU A 60 3.52 -8.24 10.88
CA LEU A 60 3.95 -9.42 11.65
C LEU A 60 5.38 -9.28 12.19
N ALA A 61 6.25 -8.54 11.49
CA ALA A 61 7.60 -8.21 11.95
C ALA A 61 7.60 -7.11 13.03
N GLY A 62 6.47 -6.43 13.28
CA GLY A 62 6.41 -5.29 14.20
C GLY A 62 7.03 -4.00 13.64
N GLU A 63 7.36 -3.96 12.35
CA GLU A 63 8.00 -2.83 11.68
C GLU A 63 6.98 -1.81 11.15
N LEU A 64 5.74 -2.25 10.91
CA LEU A 64 4.70 -1.41 10.32
C LEU A 64 4.39 -0.19 11.20
N ASP A 65 4.31 -0.36 12.51
CA ASP A 65 3.94 0.73 13.42
C ASP A 65 4.99 1.86 13.42
N SER A 66 6.27 1.50 13.34
CA SER A 66 7.37 2.46 13.20
C SER A 66 7.31 3.21 11.87
N LEU A 67 6.92 2.54 10.77
CA LEU A 67 6.77 3.18 9.47
C LEU A 67 5.59 4.15 9.41
N LEU A 68 4.51 3.87 10.14
CA LEU A 68 3.33 4.72 10.19
C LEU A 68 3.48 5.93 11.13
N ALA A 69 4.42 5.87 12.07
CA ALA A 69 4.72 6.96 13.01
C ALA A 69 5.76 7.96 12.50
N ALA A 70 6.40 7.68 11.36
CA ALA A 70 7.44 8.49 10.73
C ALA A 70 6.85 9.55 9.80
#